data_AF-B0EFZ9-F1
#
_entry.id   AF-B0EFZ9-F1
#
_cell.length_a   1.000
_cell.length_b   1.000
_cell.length_c   1.000
_cell.angle_alpha   90.00
_cell.angle_beta   90.00
_cell.angle_gamma   90.00
#
_symmetry.space_group_name_H-M   'P 1'
#
loop_
_entity.id
_entity.type
_entity.pdbx_description
1 polymer ?
#
loop_
_entity_poly.entity_id
_entity_poly.type
_entity_poly.pdbx_seq_one_letter_code
_entity_poly.pdbx_strand_id
1 'polypeptide(L)'
;MDSAYNPFNIHQGEEDSGSCVVVCNGKPIKTNLHSLLEINILRTMHKDEFNEYQRRVKQFRQLTEDEVDILKGVDRKIKAQESLRKCRIKKKEEIITMEKEIALMKLKTSELQKENGQIADILSECENCRNNIILK
;
A
#
# COMPACT_ATOMS: atom_id res chain seq x y z
N MET A 1 -19.28 59.22 39.34
CA MET A 1 -18.16 58.53 38.70
C MET A 1 -17.91 57.30 39.52
N ASP A 2 -18.35 56.16 39.00
CA ASP A 2 -17.88 54.81 39.32
C ASP A 2 -18.71 53.86 38.44
N SER A 3 -18.16 53.52 37.28
CA SER A 3 -18.77 52.51 36.42
C SER A 3 -18.57 51.16 37.11
N ALA A 4 -19.66 50.58 37.59
CA ALA A 4 -19.67 49.27 38.24
C ALA A 4 -19.03 48.21 37.34
N TYR A 5 -18.11 47.44 37.92
CA TYR A 5 -17.61 46.21 37.32
C TYR A 5 -18.80 45.27 37.05
N ASN A 6 -19.07 44.98 35.77
CA ASN A 6 -20.11 44.05 35.35
C ASN A 6 -19.48 42.66 35.09
N PRO A 7 -19.68 41.68 35.98
CA PRO A 7 -19.15 40.33 35.84
C PRO A 7 -19.87 39.51 34.75
N PHE A 8 -20.87 40.07 34.06
CA PHE A 8 -21.52 39.45 32.91
C PHE A 8 -20.93 39.90 31.57
N ASN A 9 -19.89 40.74 31.57
CA ASN A 9 -19.10 41.05 30.37
C ASN A 9 -17.94 40.04 30.20
N ILE A 10 -18.16 38.79 30.61
CA ILE A 10 -17.24 37.67 30.43
C ILE A 10 -17.34 37.24 28.96
N HIS A 11 -16.32 37.67 28.22
CA HIS A 11 -15.90 37.21 26.91
C HIS A 11 -16.91 37.39 25.77
N GLN A 12 -16.55 38.29 24.86
CA GLN A 12 -16.91 38.19 23.45
C GLN A 12 -16.79 36.72 23.04
N GLY A 13 -17.92 36.14 22.65
CA GLY A 13 -17.94 34.88 21.95
C GLY A 13 -17.19 35.03 20.63
N GLU A 14 -15.96 34.57 20.62
CA GLU A 14 -15.47 33.83 19.47
C GLU A 14 -15.51 32.36 19.88
N GLU A 15 -16.69 31.75 19.72
CA GLU A 15 -16.71 30.32 19.44
C GLU A 15 -15.86 30.14 18.19
N ASP A 16 -14.63 29.64 18.36
CA ASP A 16 -13.76 29.28 17.26
C ASP A 16 -14.50 28.15 16.51
N SER A 17 -15.29 28.57 15.51
CA SER A 17 -16.21 27.75 14.72
C SER A 17 -15.52 26.43 14.40
N GLY A 18 -16.14 25.27 14.68
CA GLY A 18 -15.54 23.91 14.72
C GLY A 18 -14.63 23.51 13.54
N SER A 19 -13.53 24.24 13.36
CA SER A 19 -12.68 24.31 12.19
C SER A 19 -11.39 23.63 12.57
N CYS A 20 -11.23 22.40 12.11
CA CYS A 20 -10.04 21.62 12.39
C CYS A 20 -9.29 21.34 11.09
N VAL A 21 -7.97 21.35 11.16
CA VAL A 21 -7.11 20.93 10.06
C VAL A 21 -6.97 19.41 10.11
N VAL A 22 -7.56 18.73 9.13
CA VAL A 22 -7.42 17.29 8.91
C VAL A 22 -6.46 17.08 7.75
N VAL A 23 -5.80 15.93 7.67
CA VAL A 23 -4.88 15.61 6.57
C VAL A 23 -5.58 14.68 5.58
N CYS A 24 -5.43 14.95 4.29
CA CYS A 24 -5.87 14.09 3.21
C CYS A 24 -4.73 13.95 2.19
N ASN A 25 -4.23 12.73 2.00
CA ASN A 25 -3.07 12.46 1.14
C ASN A 25 -1.84 13.32 1.51
N GLY A 26 -1.56 13.43 2.81
CA GLY A 26 -0.47 14.25 3.33
C GLY A 26 -0.69 15.77 3.21
N LYS A 27 -1.81 16.23 2.65
CA LYS A 27 -2.12 17.66 2.52
C LYS A 27 -3.12 18.10 3.59
N PRO A 28 -2.85 19.19 4.31
CA PRO A 28 -3.81 19.74 5.26
C PRO A 28 -5.03 20.28 4.51
N ILE A 29 -6.22 19.98 5.03
CA ILE A 29 -7.50 20.50 4.58
C ILE A 29 -8.19 21.16 5.77
N LYS A 30 -8.70 22.39 5.57
CA LYS A 30 -9.55 23.06 6.56
C LYS A 30 -10.93 22.42 6.50
N THR A 31 -11.41 21.92 7.62
CA THR A 31 -12.67 21.17 7.69
C THR A 31 -13.57 21.76 8.75
N ASN A 32 -14.88 21.83 8.47
CA ASN A 32 -15.87 22.11 9.49
C ASN A 32 -16.39 20.77 10.04
N LEU A 33 -16.07 20.45 11.29
CA LEU A 33 -16.43 19.19 11.93
C LEU A 33 -17.92 19.09 12.31
N HIS A 34 -18.69 20.18 12.17
CA HIS A 34 -20.15 20.13 12.27
C HIS A 34 -20.80 19.41 11.08
N SER A 35 -20.09 19.24 9.98
CA SER A 35 -20.56 18.52 8.78
C SER A 35 -19.57 17.43 8.36
N LEU A 36 -20.05 16.36 7.72
CA LEU A 36 -19.14 15.43 7.08
C LEU A 36 -18.42 16.08 5.91
N LEU A 37 -17.17 15.67 5.68
CA LEU A 37 -16.47 15.98 4.45
C LEU A 37 -17.14 15.27 3.28
N GLU A 38 -16.95 15.84 2.09
CA GLU A 38 -17.39 15.22 0.86
C GLU A 38 -16.86 13.79 0.74
N ILE A 39 -17.74 12.89 0.33
CA ILE A 39 -17.45 11.45 0.20
C ILE A 39 -16.23 11.21 -0.69
N ASN A 40 -16.04 12.01 -1.73
CA ASN A 40 -14.91 11.88 -2.64
C ASN A 40 -13.58 12.19 -1.96
N ILE A 41 -13.54 13.19 -1.08
CA ILE A 41 -12.35 13.51 -0.27
C ILE A 41 -12.06 12.33 0.68
N LEU A 42 -13.08 11.88 1.41
CA LEU A 42 -12.95 10.78 2.37
C LEU A 42 -12.44 9.48 1.72
N ARG A 43 -12.90 9.16 0.50
CA ARG A 43 -12.46 7.98 -0.26
C ARG A 43 -11.01 8.03 -0.71
N THR A 44 -10.42 9.22 -0.77
CA THR A 44 -9.02 9.39 -1.19
C THR A 44 -8.05 9.38 -0.02
N MET A 45 -8.54 9.42 1.23
CA MET A 45 -7.70 9.38 2.42
C MET A 45 -7.04 8.02 2.59
N HIS A 46 -5.84 8.02 3.17
CA HIS A 46 -5.25 6.80 3.70
C HIS A 46 -6.03 6.29 4.92
N LYS A 47 -5.89 4.98 5.22
CA LYS A 47 -6.63 4.35 6.32
C LYS A 47 -6.41 5.05 7.66
N ASP A 48 -5.18 5.46 7.96
CA ASP A 48 -4.86 6.14 9.21
C ASP A 48 -5.42 7.56 9.26
N GLU A 49 -5.32 8.31 8.16
CA GLU A 49 -5.92 9.64 8.01
C GLU A 49 -7.45 9.58 8.19
N PHE A 50 -8.09 8.58 7.58
CA PHE A 50 -9.53 8.37 7.70
C PHE A 50 -9.94 8.00 9.13
N ASN A 51 -9.17 7.13 9.81
CA ASN A 51 -9.43 6.77 11.21
C ASN A 51 -9.31 7.99 12.13
N GLU A 52 -8.30 8.84 11.90
CA GLU A 52 -8.10 10.10 12.62
C GLU A 52 -9.28 11.05 12.40
N TYR A 53 -9.70 11.22 11.14
CA TYR A 53 -10.88 12.02 10.79
C TYR A 53 -12.13 11.53 11.52
N GLN A 54 -12.40 10.21 11.49
CA GLN A 54 -13.55 9.63 12.18
C GLN A 54 -13.51 9.88 13.69
N ARG A 55 -12.33 9.78 14.30
CA ARG A 55 -12.16 10.06 15.74
C ARG A 55 -12.48 11.51 16.04
N ARG A 56 -11.96 12.45 15.23
CA ARG A 56 -12.20 13.89 15.41
C ARG A 56 -13.68 14.23 15.27
N VAL A 57 -14.35 13.82 14.19
CA VAL A 57 -15.78 14.16 14.03
C VAL A 57 -16.62 13.65 15.20
N LYS A 58 -16.35 12.43 15.70
CA LYS A 58 -17.04 11.87 16.87
C LYS A 58 -16.78 12.60 18.18
N GLN A 59 -15.63 13.26 18.32
CA GLN A 59 -15.32 14.09 19.48
C GLN A 59 -16.08 15.42 19.46
N PHE A 60 -16.34 15.96 18.27
CA PHE A 60 -17.01 17.25 18.11
C PHE A 60 -18.53 17.13 18.13
N ARG A 61 -19.09 16.03 17.62
CA ARG A 61 -20.55 15.83 17.62
C ARG A 61 -20.97 14.36 17.53
N GLN A 62 -22.22 14.13 17.90
CA GLN A 62 -22.90 12.88 17.59
C GLN A 62 -23.18 12.80 16.08
N LEU A 63 -22.93 11.63 15.50
CA LEU A 63 -23.24 11.34 14.11
C LEU A 63 -24.67 10.83 13.98
N THR A 64 -25.33 11.22 12.90
CA THR A 64 -26.60 10.61 12.47
C THR A 64 -26.35 9.20 11.91
N GLU A 65 -27.40 8.39 11.83
CA GLU A 65 -27.31 7.02 11.31
C GLU A 65 -26.83 6.99 9.84
N ASP A 66 -27.36 7.88 9.00
CA ASP A 66 -26.94 8.04 7.60
C ASP A 66 -25.45 8.33 7.48
N GLU A 67 -24.93 9.22 8.33
CA GLU A 67 -23.52 9.58 8.35
C GLU A 67 -22.63 8.42 8.80
N VAL A 68 -23.08 7.64 9.79
CA VAL A 68 -22.39 6.43 10.21
C VAL A 68 -22.30 5.43 9.06
N ASP A 69 -23.37 5.27 8.29
CA ASP A 69 -23.40 4.33 7.16
C ASP A 69 -22.57 4.82 5.97
N ILE A 70 -22.55 6.13 5.69
CA ILE A 70 -21.62 6.74 4.74
C ILE A 70 -20.18 6.43 5.14
N LEU A 71 -19.81 6.66 6.41
CA LEU A 71 -18.46 6.42 6.89
C LEU A 71 -18.07 4.94 6.86
N LYS A 72 -18.98 4.02 7.19
CA LYS A 72 -18.75 2.56 7.02
C LYS A 72 -18.53 2.21 5.54
N GLY A 73 -19.34 2.79 4.64
CA GLY A 73 -19.21 2.57 3.20
C GLY A 73 -17.85 3.05 2.67
N VAL A 74 -17.38 4.20 3.13
CA VAL A 74 -16.04 4.71 2.81
C VAL A 74 -14.95 3.80 3.39
N ASP A 75 -15.06 3.37 4.65
CA ASP A 75 -14.10 2.48 5.30
C ASP A 75 -13.89 1.18 4.49
N ARG A 76 -15.00 0.56 4.04
CA ARG A 76 -14.94 -0.64 3.20
C ARG A 76 -14.19 -0.40 1.90
N LYS A 77 -14.40 0.76 1.26
CA LYS A 77 -13.72 1.12 0.01
C LYS A 77 -12.23 1.34 0.21
N ILE A 78 -11.83 2.05 1.27
CA ILE A 78 -10.42 2.26 1.60
C ILE A 78 -9.73 0.91 1.84
N LYS A 79 -10.32 0.04 2.66
CA LYS A 79 -9.80 -1.31 2.91
C LYS A 79 -9.66 -2.14 1.63
N ALA A 80 -10.65 -2.06 0.73
CA ALA A 80 -10.60 -2.76 -0.56
C ALA A 80 -9.45 -2.23 -1.43
N GLN A 81 -9.24 -0.91 -1.49
CA GLN A 81 -8.12 -0.32 -2.22
C GLN A 81 -6.76 -0.74 -1.66
N GLU A 82 -6.60 -0.77 -0.33
CA GLU A 82 -5.38 -1.25 0.31
C GLU A 82 -5.11 -2.72 0.01
N SER A 83 -6.15 -3.56 0.07
CA SER A 83 -6.05 -4.97 -0.29
C SER A 83 -5.59 -5.15 -1.74
N LEU A 84 -6.19 -4.41 -2.68
CA LEU A 84 -5.79 -4.42 -4.09
C LEU A 84 -4.34 -3.96 -4.28
N ARG A 85 -3.90 -2.92 -3.56
CA ARG A 85 -2.51 -2.44 -3.60
C ARG A 85 -1.54 -3.52 -3.11
N LYS A 86 -1.83 -4.17 -1.98
CA LYS A 86 -1.03 -5.27 -1.43
C LYS A 86 -0.97 -6.46 -2.41
N CYS A 87 -2.10 -6.83 -3.00
CA CYS A 87 -2.17 -7.87 -4.01
C CYS A 87 -1.27 -7.57 -5.22
N ARG A 88 -1.31 -6.34 -5.74
CA ARG A 88 -0.44 -5.91 -6.85
C ARG A 88 1.04 -5.95 -6.51
N ILE A 89 1.41 -5.52 -5.30
CA ILE A 89 2.80 -5.57 -4.82
C ILE A 89 3.26 -7.03 -4.76
N LYS A 90 2.49 -7.90 -4.09
CA LYS A 90 2.80 -9.32 -3.97
C LYS A 90 2.98 -9.99 -5.34
N LYS A 91 2.08 -9.73 -6.28
CA LYS A 91 2.19 -10.26 -7.66
C LYS A 91 3.47 -9.79 -8.36
N LYS A 92 3.87 -8.53 -8.15
CA LYS A 92 5.12 -7.99 -8.71
C LYS A 92 6.34 -8.69 -8.11
N GLU A 93 6.35 -8.92 -6.80
CA GLU A 93 7.41 -9.64 -6.10
C GLU A 93 7.52 -11.11 -6.54
N GLU A 94 6.38 -11.78 -6.74
CA GLU A 94 6.32 -13.14 -7.29
C GLU A 94 6.91 -13.20 -8.71
N ILE A 95 6.57 -12.23 -9.58
CA ILE A 95 7.15 -12.14 -10.94
C ILE A 95 8.68 -11.99 -10.87
N ILE A 96 9.18 -11.08 -10.04
CA ILE A 96 10.63 -10.87 -9.89
C ILE A 96 11.32 -12.14 -9.38
N THR A 97 10.69 -12.88 -8.48
CA THR A 97 11.21 -14.16 -7.98
C THR A 97 11.27 -15.21 -9.09
N MET A 98 10.19 -15.37 -9.84
CA MET A 98 10.14 -16.31 -10.97
C MET A 98 11.17 -15.96 -12.05
N GLU A 99 11.37 -14.68 -12.35
CA GLU A 99 12.40 -14.24 -13.31
C GLU A 99 13.82 -14.64 -12.87
N LYS A 100 14.12 -14.51 -11.57
CA LYS A 100 15.41 -14.94 -11.00
C LYS A 100 15.59 -16.45 -11.09
N GLU A 101 14.55 -17.22 -10.77
CA GLU A 101 14.58 -18.69 -10.87
C GLU A 101 14.80 -19.15 -12.32
N ILE A 102 14.12 -18.52 -13.28
CA ILE A 102 14.32 -18.80 -14.72
C ILE A 102 15.76 -18.49 -15.13
N ALA A 103 16.32 -17.37 -14.69
CA ALA A 103 17.70 -17.00 -15.00
C ALA A 103 18.69 -18.04 -14.45
N LEU A 104 18.50 -18.50 -13.22
CA LEU A 104 19.31 -19.54 -12.59
C LEU A 104 19.20 -20.89 -13.32
N MET A 105 17.98 -21.30 -13.69
CA MET A 105 17.76 -22.52 -14.46
C MET A 105 18.42 -22.47 -15.84
N LYS A 106 18.35 -21.33 -16.53
CA LYS A 106 19.02 -21.13 -17.82
C LYS A 106 20.54 -21.26 -17.69
N LEU A 107 21.12 -20.66 -16.65
CA LEU A 107 22.56 -20.78 -16.38
C LEU A 107 22.95 -22.25 -16.16
N LYS A 108 22.25 -22.94 -15.27
CA LYS A 108 22.53 -24.35 -14.96
C LYS A 108 22.34 -25.28 -16.17
N THR A 109 21.34 -25.00 -17.00
CA THR A 109 21.11 -25.76 -18.25
C THR A 109 22.27 -25.58 -19.23
N SER A 110 22.79 -24.35 -19.34
CA SER A 110 23.96 -24.05 -20.19
C SER A 110 25.22 -24.76 -19.68
N GLU A 111 25.44 -24.79 -18.36
CA GLU A 111 26.55 -25.53 -17.74
C GLU A 111 26.46 -27.03 -18.03
N LEU A 112 25.30 -27.65 -17.78
CA LEU A 112 25.07 -29.07 -18.08
C LEU A 112 25.24 -29.39 -19.57
N GLN A 113 24.83 -28.49 -20.47
CA GLN A 113 25.03 -28.67 -21.90
C GLN A 113 26.52 -28.70 -22.28
N LYS A 114 27.35 -27.88 -21.62
CA LYS A 114 28.81 -27.91 -21.82
C LYS A 114 29.41 -29.20 -21.28
N GLU A 115 29.04 -29.61 -20.07
CA GLU A 115 29.51 -30.87 -19.46
C GLU A 115 29.15 -32.08 -20.33
N ASN A 116 27.92 -32.13 -20.85
CA ASN A 116 27.48 -33.18 -21.76
C ASN A 116 28.29 -33.19 -23.07
N GLY A 117 28.63 -32.01 -23.61
CA GLY A 117 29.51 -31.90 -24.78
C GLY A 117 30.89 -32.49 -24.52
N GLN A 118 31.50 -32.14 -23.39
CA GLN A 118 32.80 -32.68 -22.99
C GLN A 118 32.77 -34.20 -22.82
N ILE A 119 31.70 -34.74 -22.23
CA ILE A 119 31.51 -36.20 -22.09
C ILE A 119 31.40 -36.85 -23.47
N ALA A 120 30.62 -36.26 -24.39
CA ALA A 120 30.48 -36.79 -25.74
C ALA A 120 31.81 -36.81 -26.50
N ASP A 121 32.62 -35.75 -26.36
CA ASP A 121 33.96 -35.67 -26.96
C ASP A 121 34.88 -36.78 -26.41
N ILE A 122 34.92 -36.96 -25.08
CA ILE A 122 35.70 -38.03 -24.44
C ILE A 122 35.26 -39.42 -24.91
N LEU A 123 33.94 -39.66 -24.99
CA LEU A 123 33.42 -40.95 -25.45
C LEU A 123 33.85 -41.24 -26.90
N SER A 124 33.79 -40.25 -27.78
CA SER A 124 34.27 -40.36 -29.17
C SER A 124 35.78 -40.67 -29.23
N GLU A 125 36.60 -40.00 -28.41
CA GLU A 125 38.03 -40.30 -28.31
C GLU A 125 38.31 -41.73 -27.83
N CYS A 126 37.55 -42.21 -26.84
CA CYS A 126 37.65 -43.58 -26.34
C CYS A 126 37.27 -44.61 -27.42
N GLU A 127 36.20 -44.38 -28.18
CA GLU A 127 35.79 -45.25 -29.29
C GLU A 127 36.86 -45.32 -30.39
N ASN A 128 37.42 -44.17 -30.75
CA ASN A 128 38.52 -44.10 -31.73
C ASN A 128 39.77 -44.85 -31.24
N CYS A 129 40.13 -44.70 -29.97
CA CYS A 129 41.24 -45.44 -29.36
C CYS A 129 40.99 -46.96 -29.41
N ARG A 130 39.79 -47.41 -29.02
CA ARG A 130 39.39 -48.82 -29.07
C ARG A 130 39.50 -49.40 -30.49
N ASN A 131 39.02 -48.68 -31.50
CA ASN A 131 39.08 -49.12 -32.89
C ASN A 131 40.53 -49.27 -33.38
N ASN A 132 41.41 -48.35 -32.99
CA ASN A 132 42.84 -48.40 -33.34
C ASN A 132 43.61 -49.54 -32.66
N ILE A 133 43.11 -50.04 -31.52
CA ILE A 133 43.67 -51.22 -30.84
C ILE A 133 43.23 -52.52 -31.54
N ILE A 134 41.97 -52.59 -31.99
CA ILE A 134 41.40 -53.82 -32.61
C ILE A 134 41.91 -54.03 -34.05
N LEU A 135 42.26 -52.95 -34.75
CA LEU A 135 42.72 -52.99 -36.16
C LEU A 135 44.24 -53.18 -36.33
N LYS A 136 45.00 -53.33 -35.25
CA LYS A 136 46.44 -53.67 -35.24
C LYS A 136 46.65 -55.11 -34.83
#